data_AF-A0A1W1VGI0-F1
#
_entry.id   AF-A0A1W1VGI0-F1
#
_cell.length_a   1.000
_cell.length_b   1.000
_cell.length_c   1.000
_cell.angle_alpha   90.00
_cell.angle_beta   90.00
_cell.angle_gamma   90.00
#
_symmetry.space_group_name_H-M   'P 1'
#
loop_
_entity.id
_entity.type
_entity.pdbx_description
1 polymer ?
#
loop_
_entity_poly.entity_id
_entity_poly.type
_entity_poly.pdbx_seq_one_letter_code
_entity_poly.pdbx_strand_id
1 'polypeptide(L)' 'MRQAFAPEEGQLTNEVEIDETFVGGKEKNKHANKRTEGRSTKTKTPVLGILQRDGKVYAVPVVNTAANTILPFIAER' A
#
# COMPACT_ATOMS: atom_id res chain seq x y z
N MET A 1 -8.45 6.41 18.84
CA MET A 1 -7.01 6.77 18.87
C MET A 1 -6.52 6.83 17.43
N ARG A 2 -5.78 7.88 17.04
CA ARG A 2 -5.13 7.94 15.71
C ARG A 2 -3.62 7.80 15.96
N GLN A 3 -2.99 6.86 15.26
CA GLN A 3 -1.55 6.65 15.35
C GLN A 3 -0.93 7.01 13.99
N ALA A 4 0.13 7.80 14.02
CA ALA A 4 0.90 8.16 12.85
C ALA A 4 2.26 7.49 12.97
N PHE A 5 2.71 6.84 11.89
CA PHE A 5 4.01 6.18 11.81
C PHE A 5 4.92 7.01 10.91
N ALA A 6 6.15 7.26 11.37
CA ALA A 6 7.18 7.85 10.53
C ALA A 6 7.84 6.73 9.71
N PRO A 7 8.15 6.98 8.42
CA PRO A 7 8.94 6.02 7.65
C PRO A 7 10.35 5.95 8.25
N GLU A 8 10.75 4.75 8.66
CA GLU A 8 12.12 4.48 9.12
C GLU A 8 12.83 3.58 8.11
N GLU A 9 14.10 3.81 7.82
CA GLU A 9 14.86 2.90 6.94
C GLU A 9 15.30 1.63 7.69
N GLY A 10 15.43 0.51 6.97
CA GLY A 10 15.99 -0.73 7.48
C GLY A 10 15.24 -2.00 7.06
N GLN A 11 15.83 -3.14 7.39
CA GLN A 11 15.25 -4.46 7.17
C GLN A 11 14.33 -4.85 8.34
N LEU A 12 13.21 -5.48 8.04
CA LEU A 12 12.35 -6.11 9.03
C LEU A 12 12.82 -7.54 9.27
N THR A 13 12.98 -7.92 10.53
CA THR A 13 13.63 -9.18 10.92
C THR A 13 12.73 -10.14 11.69
N ASN A 14 11.60 -9.65 12.22
CA ASN A 14 10.63 -10.45 12.99
C ASN A 14 9.43 -10.83 12.12
N GLU A 15 8.31 -11.23 12.74
CA GLU A 15 7.05 -11.47 12.03
C GLU A 15 6.56 -10.18 11.35
N VAL A 16 6.39 -10.28 10.03
CA VAL A 16 5.94 -9.19 9.17
C VAL A 16 4.61 -9.57 8.52
N GLU A 17 3.66 -8.66 8.56
CA GLU A 17 2.40 -8.71 7.82
C GLU A 17 2.50 -7.74 6.64
N ILE A 18 2.09 -8.20 5.46
CA ILE A 18 2.11 -7.41 4.22
C ILE A 18 0.71 -7.42 3.63
N ASP A 19 0.19 -6.24 3.28
CA ASP A 19 -1.11 -6.09 2.63
C ASP A 19 -1.10 -4.95 1.61
N GLU A 20 -2.02 -4.98 0.66
CA GLU A 20 -2.17 -3.96 -0.37
C GLU A 20 -3.38 -3.07 -0.13
N THR A 21 -3.20 -1.76 -0.28
CA THR A 21 -4.27 -0.78 -0.15
C THR A 21 -4.29 0.18 -1.34
N PHE A 22 -5.48 0.48 -1.84
CA PHE A 22 -5.66 1.42 -2.96
C PHE A 22 -6.08 2.80 -2.47
N VAL A 23 -5.20 3.79 -2.59
CA VAL A 23 -5.42 5.17 -2.14
C VAL A 23 -5.81 6.06 -3.31
N GLY A 24 -6.88 6.84 -3.13
CA GLY A 24 -7.35 7.79 -4.15
C GLY A 24 -8.67 8.45 -3.79
N GLY A 25 -9.02 9.51 -4.53
CA GLY A 25 -10.27 10.25 -4.33
C GLY A 25 -11.52 9.40 -4.58
N LYS A 26 -12.60 9.68 -3.85
CA LYS A 26 -13.91 9.01 -4.03
C LYS A 26 -14.48 9.33 -5.41
N GLU A 27 -14.98 8.33 -6.13
CA GLU A 27 -15.56 8.51 -7.47
C GLU A 27 -16.65 9.58 -7.50
N LYS A 28 -17.55 9.60 -6.50
CA LYS A 28 -18.61 10.62 -6.40
C LYS A 28 -18.10 12.07 -6.36
N ASN A 29 -16.85 12.29 -5.94
CA ASN A 29 -16.23 13.61 -5.83
C ASN A 29 -15.35 13.96 -7.04
N LYS A 30 -15.12 13.04 -7.99
CA LYS A 30 -14.33 13.31 -9.19
C LYS A 30 -15.17 14.09 -10.21
N HIS A 31 -14.52 14.83 -11.12
CA HIS A 31 -15.19 15.40 -12.30
C HIS A 31 -15.71 14.29 -13.21
N ALA A 32 -16.83 14.52 -13.89
CA ALA A 32 -17.54 13.49 -14.65
C ALA A 32 -16.65 12.73 -15.66
N ASN A 33 -15.76 13.45 -16.36
CA ASN A 33 -14.82 12.86 -17.33
C ASN A 33 -13.65 12.07 -16.70
N LYS A 34 -13.45 12.16 -15.38
CA LYS A 34 -12.40 11.43 -14.63
C LYS A 34 -12.99 10.35 -13.71
N ARG A 35 -14.31 10.18 -13.70
CA ARG A 35 -14.99 9.14 -12.92
C ARG A 35 -14.84 7.79 -13.60
N THR A 36 -14.69 6.78 -12.77
CA THR A 36 -14.77 5.38 -13.16
C THR A 36 -15.94 4.72 -12.41
N GLU A 37 -16.12 3.42 -12.61
CA GLU A 37 -17.22 2.66 -12.01
C GLU A 37 -17.03 2.48 -10.49
N GLY A 38 -18.03 2.85 -9.69
CA GLY A 38 -18.20 2.39 -8.31
C GLY A 38 -16.92 2.37 -7.44
N ARG A 39 -16.46 1.16 -7.08
CA ARG A 39 -15.26 0.92 -6.25
C ARG A 39 -14.00 0.61 -7.06
N SER A 40 -13.93 1.02 -8.32
CA SER A 40 -12.80 0.70 -9.20
C SER A 40 -11.45 1.10 -8.61
N THR A 41 -10.44 0.27 -8.87
CA THR A 41 -9.03 0.49 -8.53
C THR A 41 -8.26 1.16 -9.67
N LYS A 42 -8.84 1.27 -10.87
CA LYS A 42 -8.18 1.74 -12.11
C LYS A 42 -7.50 3.11 -11.99
N THR A 43 -8.05 4.00 -11.16
CA THR A 43 -7.54 5.36 -10.97
C THR A 43 -7.01 5.60 -9.57
N LYS A 44 -6.76 4.52 -8.81
CA LYS A 44 -6.21 4.57 -7.47
C LYS A 44 -4.77 4.09 -7.50
N THR A 45 -3.95 4.67 -6.63
CA THR A 45 -2.57 4.26 -6.46
C THR A 45 -2.53 3.06 -5.50
N PRO A 46 -2.02 1.90 -5.91
CA PRO A 46 -1.75 0.82 -4.98
C PRO A 46 -0.58 1.19 -4.08
N VAL A 47 -0.72 0.89 -2.80
CA VAL A 47 0.28 1.11 -1.76
C VAL A 47 0.44 -0.21 -1.03
N LEU A 48 1.67 -0.69 -0.95
CA LEU A 48 2.03 -1.86 -0.15
C LEU A 48 2.26 -1.40 1.29
N GLY A 49 1.44 -1.88 2.20
CA GLY A 49 1.61 -1.72 3.65
C GLY A 49 2.41 -2.90 4.20
N ILE A 50 3.47 -2.61 4.95
CA ILE A 50 4.34 -3.61 5.56
C ILE A 50 4.45 -3.27 7.04
N LEU A 51 4.03 -4.20 7.90
CA LEU A 51 3.97 -4.02 9.34
C LEU A 51 4.75 -5.14 10.02
N GLN A 52 5.72 -4.80 10.86
CA GLN A 52 6.28 -5.74 11.81
C GLN A 52 5.50 -5.64 13.13
N ARG A 53 5.07 -6.78 13.72
CA ARG A 53 4.40 -6.76 15.04
C ARG A 53 5.25 -6.01 16.06
N ASP A 54 4.62 -5.11 16.81
CA ASP A 54 5.25 -4.24 17.82
C ASP A 54 6.49 -3.47 17.34
N GLY A 55 6.57 -3.22 16.03
CA GLY A 55 7.76 -2.68 15.40
C GLY A 55 7.46 -1.59 14.38
N LYS A 56 8.21 -1.64 13.28
CA LYS A 56 8.21 -0.61 12.24
C LYS A 56 7.08 -0.82 11.23
N VAL A 57 6.67 0.28 10.60
CA VAL A 57 5.66 0.31 9.55
C VAL A 57 6.22 1.00 8.32
N TYR A 58 5.98 0.41 7.15
CA TYR A 58 6.31 0.97 5.85
C TYR A 58 5.05 1.05 5.01
N ALA A 59 4.95 2.13 4.23
CA ALA A 59 3.92 2.29 3.22
C ALA A 59 4.60 2.72 1.92
N VAL A 60 4.63 1.83 0.94
CA VAL A 60 5.37 2.03 -0.31
C VAL A 60 4.39 2.09 -1.48
N PRO A 61 4.29 3.22 -2.20
CA PRO A 61 3.55 3.28 -3.45
C PRO A 61 4.17 2.31 -4.46
N VAL A 62 3.37 1.43 -5.04
CA VAL A 62 3.81 0.46 -6.05
C VAL A 62 3.13 0.72 -7.39
N VAL A 63 3.71 0.21 -8.48
CA VAL A 63 3.14 0.37 -9.83
C VAL A 63 1.90 -0.49 -10.05
N ASN A 64 1.84 -1.65 -9.40
CA ASN A 64 0.72 -2.59 -9.41
C ASN A 64 0.90 -3.61 -8.26
N THR A 65 -0.07 -4.52 -8.11
CA THR A 65 -0.08 -5.57 -7.07
C THR A 65 0.29 -6.95 -7.59
N ALA A 66 0.89 -7.04 -8.78
CA ALA A 66 1.33 -8.31 -9.32
C ALA A 66 2.52 -8.86 -8.54
N ALA A 67 2.64 -10.19 -8.49
CA ALA A 67 3.67 -10.88 -7.71
C ALA A 67 5.09 -10.41 -8.07
N ASN A 68 5.39 -10.15 -9.34
CA ASN A 68 6.69 -9.65 -9.78
C ASN A 68 7.05 -8.25 -9.22
N THR A 69 6.06 -7.45 -8.86
CA THR A 69 6.25 -6.14 -8.21
C THR A 69 6.43 -6.29 -6.70
N ILE A 70 5.73 -7.26 -6.07
CA ILE A 70 5.73 -7.44 -4.62
C ILE A 70 6.91 -8.31 -4.14
N LEU A 71 7.22 -9.40 -4.84
CA LEU A 71 8.28 -10.35 -4.45
C LEU A 71 9.64 -9.70 -4.20
N PRO A 72 10.11 -8.67 -4.95
CA PRO A 72 11.37 -8.00 -4.64
C PRO A 72 11.44 -7.34 -3.26
N PHE A 73 10.30 -7.04 -2.63
CA PHE A 73 10.24 -6.51 -1.26
C PHE A 73 10.40 -7.61 -0.20
N ILE A 74 10.28 -8.88 -0.59
CA ILE A 74 10.38 -10.04 0.28
C ILE A 74 11.70 -10.75 -0.05
N ALA A 75 12.68 -10.66 0.83
CA ALA A 75 13.87 -11.48 0.71
C ALA A 75 13.51 -12.93 1.10
N GLU A 76 13.56 -13.86 0.14
CA GLU A 76 13.56 -15.29 0.47
C GLU A 76 14.84 -15.63 1.26
N ARG A 77 14.69 -16.49 2.27
CA ARG A 77 15.80 -17.00 3.08
C ARG A 77 16.64 -17.99 2.31
#